data_AF-A0A943JKZ4-F1
#
_entry.id   AF-A0A943JKZ4-F1
#
_cell.length_a   1.000
_cell.length_b   1.000
_cell.length_c   1.000
_cell.angle_alpha   90.00
_cell.angle_beta   90.00
_cell.angle_gamma   90.00
#
_symmetry.space_group_name_H-M   'P 1'
#
loop_
_entity.id
_entity.type
_entity.pdbx_description
1 polymer ?
#
loop_
_entity_poly.entity_id
_entity_poly.type
_entity_poly.pdbx_seq_one_letter_code
_entity_poly.pdbx_strand_id
1 'polypeptide(L)'
;MMKNIFIHKVAGQKKDAVRVNNEADIPVFLQDSIIVNGDKLTLICVEGVETAPLGVVVGYEKSNSTPTGFNCWVIGNADTNLVEIDGVFYKKATVLQAQPVDDEFPEFLSGADIRHNEDGSWTIKTDWGESTGFPGQAYWVRYGSKADGTPDANILTKTEKSYLEYVVCDEDGNDIGLLSEIDPA
;
A
#
# COMPACT_ATOMS: atom_id res chain seq x y z
N MET A 1 20.67 14.11 10.14
CA MET A 1 19.33 13.58 9.82
C MET A 1 18.76 12.89 11.04
N MET A 2 17.44 12.86 11.21
CA MET A 2 16.83 11.92 12.16
C MET A 2 17.27 10.51 11.78
N LYS A 3 17.72 9.71 12.75
CA LYS A 3 18.20 8.33 12.48
C LYS A 3 17.08 7.46 11.90
N ASN A 4 15.85 7.63 12.39
CA ASN A 4 14.67 6.95 11.87
C ASN A 4 13.73 7.94 11.18
N ILE A 5 13.23 7.56 10.02
CA ILE A 5 12.18 8.24 9.26
C ILE A 5 11.04 7.25 8.97
N PHE A 6 9.87 7.80 8.66
CA PHE A 6 8.75 7.02 8.15
C PHE A 6 8.59 7.28 6.66
N ILE A 7 8.43 6.20 5.90
CA ILE A 7 8.24 6.27 4.46
C ILE A 7 7.05 5.42 4.05
N HIS A 8 6.38 5.79 2.97
CA HIS A 8 5.45 4.89 2.29
C HIS A 8 5.63 5.03 0.79
N LYS A 9 5.19 4.03 0.02
CA LYS A 9 5.07 4.19 -1.42
C LYS A 9 3.86 5.04 -1.75
N VAL A 10 3.94 5.82 -2.83
CA VAL A 10 2.76 6.51 -3.38
C VAL A 10 1.64 5.49 -3.59
N ALA A 11 0.51 5.76 -2.96
CA ALA A 11 -0.66 4.91 -3.01
C ALA A 11 -1.15 4.73 -4.45
N GLY A 12 -1.23 3.47 -4.92
CA GLY A 12 -1.86 3.17 -6.20
C GLY A 12 -3.35 3.48 -6.16
N GLN A 13 -3.86 4.16 -7.19
CA GLN A 13 -5.29 4.37 -7.37
C GLN A 13 -6.01 3.03 -7.47
N LYS A 14 -7.06 2.85 -6.67
CA LYS A 14 -8.00 1.73 -6.77
C LYS A 14 -9.14 2.13 -7.72
N LYS A 15 -8.91 1.91 -9.01
CA LYS A 15 -9.83 2.30 -10.10
C LYS A 15 -11.15 1.53 -10.11
N ASP A 16 -11.18 0.39 -9.43
CA ASP A 16 -12.25 -0.60 -9.39
C ASP A 16 -13.10 -0.50 -8.11
N ALA A 17 -13.29 0.72 -7.58
CA ALA A 17 -14.09 0.98 -6.37
C ALA A 17 -14.92 2.26 -6.50
N VAL A 18 -16.11 2.27 -5.91
CA VAL A 18 -17.01 3.44 -5.84
C VAL A 18 -17.78 3.46 -4.52
N ARG A 19 -17.96 4.63 -3.91
CA ARG A 19 -18.87 4.79 -2.77
C ARG A 19 -20.25 5.10 -3.29
N VAL A 20 -21.26 4.39 -2.81
CA VAL A 20 -22.64 4.57 -3.28
C VAL A 20 -23.53 5.02 -2.12
N ASN A 21 -23.76 6.33 -2.02
CA ASN A 21 -24.71 6.92 -1.08
C ASN A 21 -26.10 7.07 -1.70
N ASN A 22 -26.18 7.21 -3.02
CA ASN A 22 -27.42 7.35 -3.78
C ASN A 22 -27.20 6.95 -5.26
N GLU A 23 -28.25 6.97 -6.07
CA GLU A 23 -28.20 6.57 -7.49
C GLU A 23 -27.23 7.40 -8.35
N ALA A 24 -27.05 8.68 -8.05
CA ALA A 24 -26.18 9.56 -8.82
C ALA A 24 -24.68 9.23 -8.64
N ASP A 25 -24.33 8.50 -7.58
CA ASP A 25 -22.96 8.05 -7.34
C ASP A 25 -22.59 6.84 -8.21
N ILE A 26 -23.58 6.19 -8.85
CA ILE A 26 -23.38 4.96 -9.61
C ILE A 26 -22.92 5.30 -11.04
N PRO A 27 -21.72 4.86 -11.46
CA PRO A 27 -21.26 5.01 -12.83
C PRO A 27 -22.26 4.39 -13.82
N VAL A 28 -22.49 5.05 -14.96
CA VAL A 28 -23.50 4.61 -15.96
C VAL A 28 -23.36 3.14 -16.35
N PHE A 29 -22.12 2.65 -16.49
CA PHE A 29 -21.87 1.26 -16.87
C PHE A 29 -22.15 0.22 -15.77
N LEU A 30 -22.44 0.66 -14.53
CA LEU A 30 -22.77 -0.19 -13.39
C LEU A 30 -24.24 -0.11 -12.97
N GLN A 31 -25.07 0.71 -13.64
CA GLN A 31 -26.47 0.92 -13.23
C GLN A 31 -27.33 -0.34 -13.29
N ASP A 32 -26.97 -1.31 -14.13
CA ASP A 32 -27.64 -2.61 -14.17
C ASP A 32 -27.15 -3.57 -13.06
N SER A 33 -25.97 -3.31 -12.48
CA SER A 33 -25.30 -4.17 -11.50
C SER A 33 -25.44 -3.69 -10.06
N ILE A 34 -25.69 -2.40 -9.85
CA ILE A 34 -25.87 -1.75 -8.54
C ILE A 34 -27.21 -1.03 -8.57
N ILE A 35 -28.16 -1.49 -7.76
CA ILE A 35 -29.51 -0.94 -7.71
C ILE A 35 -29.78 -0.38 -6.31
N VAL A 36 -30.20 0.88 -6.23
CA VAL A 36 -30.67 1.48 -4.98
C VAL A 36 -32.13 1.08 -4.75
N ASN A 37 -32.38 0.40 -3.64
CA ASN A 37 -33.70 -0.07 -3.22
C ASN A 37 -34.01 0.49 -1.83
N GLY A 38 -34.54 1.72 -1.78
CA GLY A 38 -34.80 2.42 -0.52
C GLY A 38 -33.51 2.77 0.21
N ASP A 39 -33.27 2.17 1.37
CA ASP A 39 -32.11 2.40 2.23
C ASP A 39 -30.95 1.40 2.00
N LYS A 40 -31.07 0.56 0.96
CA LYS A 40 -30.12 -0.50 0.65
C LYS A 40 -29.69 -0.49 -0.81
N LEU A 41 -28.53 -1.08 -1.03
CA LEU A 41 -28.03 -1.49 -2.33
C LEU A 41 -28.39 -2.95 -2.57
N THR A 42 -28.65 -3.27 -3.83
CA THR A 42 -28.69 -4.62 -4.38
C THR A 42 -27.57 -4.74 -5.40
N LEU A 43 -26.67 -5.70 -5.17
CA LEU A 43 -25.47 -5.90 -5.97
C LEU A 43 -25.57 -7.22 -6.74
N ILE A 44 -25.21 -7.19 -8.01
CA ILE A 44 -25.06 -8.39 -8.83
C ILE A 44 -23.64 -8.94 -8.64
N CYS A 45 -23.55 -10.09 -7.98
CA CYS A 45 -22.30 -10.81 -7.72
C CYS A 45 -22.23 -12.09 -8.56
N VAL A 46 -21.03 -12.64 -8.72
CA VAL A 46 -20.87 -13.99 -9.31
C VAL A 46 -21.57 -15.07 -8.48
N GLU A 47 -21.63 -14.89 -7.16
CA GLU A 47 -22.25 -15.84 -6.22
C GLU A 47 -23.77 -15.67 -6.08
N GLY A 48 -24.35 -14.67 -6.75
CA GLY A 48 -25.77 -14.34 -6.66
C GLY A 48 -26.00 -12.86 -6.35
N VAL A 49 -27.15 -12.56 -5.76
CA VAL A 49 -27.52 -11.19 -5.39
C VAL A 49 -27.15 -10.93 -3.94
N GLU A 50 -26.36 -9.89 -3.70
CA GLU A 50 -26.01 -9.41 -2.36
C GLU A 50 -26.78 -8.11 -2.03
N THR A 51 -27.07 -7.89 -0.74
CA THR A 51 -27.64 -6.63 -0.26
C THR A 51 -26.71 -5.95 0.73
N ALA A 52 -26.55 -4.64 0.61
CA ALA A 52 -25.67 -3.85 1.48
C ALA A 52 -26.36 -2.52 1.90
N PRO A 53 -25.95 -1.87 2.99
CA PRO A 53 -26.42 -0.52 3.30
C PRO A 53 -25.88 0.51 2.31
N LEU A 54 -26.55 1.66 2.19
CA LEU A 54 -25.97 2.83 1.51
C LEU A 54 -24.70 3.32 2.21
N GLY A 55 -23.83 3.99 1.46
CA GLY A 55 -22.57 4.57 1.93
C GLY A 55 -21.38 3.62 1.96
N VAL A 56 -21.59 2.34 1.64
CA VAL A 56 -20.50 1.36 1.50
C VAL A 56 -19.67 1.61 0.24
N VAL A 57 -18.44 1.12 0.27
CA VAL A 57 -17.58 1.07 -0.91
C VAL A 57 -17.82 -0.24 -1.64
N VAL A 58 -18.25 -0.13 -2.90
CA VAL A 58 -18.50 -1.26 -3.79
C VAL A 58 -17.29 -1.45 -4.70
N GLY A 59 -16.73 -2.65 -4.67
CA GLY A 59 -15.74 -3.11 -5.64
C GLY A 59 -16.44 -3.65 -6.88
N TYR A 60 -15.82 -3.50 -8.05
CA TYR A 60 -16.38 -4.02 -9.29
C TYR A 60 -15.33 -4.52 -10.27
N GLU A 61 -15.67 -5.54 -11.05
CA GLU A 61 -14.82 -6.02 -12.15
C GLU A 61 -15.67 -6.56 -13.29
N LYS A 62 -15.10 -6.59 -14.51
CA LYS A 62 -15.77 -7.22 -15.64
C LYS A 62 -15.88 -8.72 -15.41
N SER A 63 -17.07 -9.28 -15.60
CA SER A 63 -17.31 -10.71 -15.42
C SER A 63 -18.34 -11.23 -16.40
N ASN A 64 -17.96 -12.29 -17.14
CA ASN A 64 -18.87 -13.02 -18.01
C ASN A 64 -19.80 -13.98 -17.24
N SER A 65 -19.62 -14.11 -15.93
CA SER A 65 -20.41 -14.97 -15.04
C SER A 65 -21.58 -14.22 -14.40
N THR A 66 -21.82 -12.98 -14.79
CA THR A 66 -22.93 -12.14 -14.33
C THR A 66 -23.78 -11.70 -15.53
N PRO A 67 -25.10 -11.54 -15.38
CA PRO A 67 -25.98 -11.15 -16.49
C PRO A 67 -25.71 -9.73 -17.01
N THR A 68 -25.09 -8.87 -16.20
CA THR A 68 -24.82 -7.46 -16.50
C THR A 68 -23.41 -7.23 -17.08
N GLY A 69 -22.57 -8.27 -17.09
CA GLY A 69 -21.17 -8.16 -17.48
C GLY A 69 -20.23 -7.63 -16.40
N PHE A 70 -20.75 -7.37 -15.18
CA PHE A 70 -19.96 -6.91 -14.04
C PHE A 70 -20.29 -7.67 -12.76
N ASN A 71 -19.24 -8.10 -12.06
CA ASN A 71 -19.30 -8.57 -10.68
C ASN A 71 -19.14 -7.37 -9.74
N CYS A 72 -20.04 -7.18 -8.79
CA CYS A 72 -19.99 -6.14 -7.78
C CYS A 72 -20.03 -6.76 -6.38
N TRP A 73 -19.26 -6.23 -5.41
CA TRP A 73 -19.24 -6.73 -4.04
C TRP A 73 -18.91 -5.61 -3.05
N VAL A 74 -19.26 -5.80 -1.77
CA VAL A 74 -18.84 -4.85 -0.72
C VAL A 74 -17.36 -5.05 -0.38
N ILE A 75 -16.59 -3.96 -0.41
CA ILE A 75 -15.22 -3.96 0.11
C ILE A 75 -15.29 -3.78 1.63
N GLY A 76 -15.46 -4.89 2.36
CA GLY A 76 -15.67 -4.87 3.81
C GLY A 76 -14.54 -4.26 4.64
N ASN A 77 -13.34 -4.13 4.07
CA ASN A 77 -12.17 -3.51 4.69
C ASN A 77 -11.76 -2.18 4.03
N ALA A 78 -12.70 -1.50 3.37
CA ALA A 78 -12.42 -0.23 2.69
C ALA A 78 -11.84 0.82 3.64
N ASP A 79 -12.41 1.00 4.82
CA ASP A 79 -11.97 2.04 5.78
C ASP A 79 -10.56 1.79 6.33
N THR A 80 -10.10 0.53 6.35
CA THR A 80 -8.75 0.18 6.81
C THR A 80 -7.73 0.26 5.68
N ASN A 81 -8.14 -0.04 4.46
CA ASN A 81 -7.22 -0.29 3.34
C ASN A 81 -7.27 0.75 2.23
N LEU A 82 -8.25 1.65 2.26
CA LEU A 82 -8.46 2.65 1.23
C LEU A 82 -8.57 4.05 1.85
N VAL A 83 -8.19 5.04 1.05
CA VAL A 83 -8.47 6.46 1.29
C VAL A 83 -9.22 7.00 0.07
N GLU A 84 -10.24 7.80 0.32
CA GLU A 84 -11.03 8.46 -0.73
C GLU A 84 -10.64 9.93 -0.80
N ILE A 85 -10.20 10.37 -1.98
CA ILE A 85 -9.79 11.74 -2.26
C ILE A 85 -10.59 12.19 -3.48
N ASP A 86 -11.44 13.20 -3.31
CA ASP A 86 -12.31 13.74 -4.37
C ASP A 86 -13.13 12.66 -5.13
N GLY A 87 -13.67 11.68 -4.40
CA GLY A 87 -14.45 10.56 -4.96
C GLY A 87 -13.62 9.47 -5.64
N VAL A 88 -12.29 9.57 -5.58
CA VAL A 88 -11.37 8.56 -6.11
C VAL A 88 -10.73 7.79 -4.97
N PHE A 89 -10.78 6.45 -5.05
CA PHE A 89 -10.14 5.59 -4.07
C PHE A 89 -8.67 5.33 -4.39
N TYR A 90 -7.86 5.33 -3.35
CA TYR A 90 -6.44 4.97 -3.36
C TYR A 90 -6.22 3.93 -2.27
N LYS A 91 -5.25 3.03 -2.46
CA LYS A 91 -4.82 2.14 -1.37
C LYS A 91 -4.21 2.98 -0.26
N LYS A 92 -4.65 2.79 1.00
CA LYS A 92 -3.99 3.42 2.13
C LYS A 92 -2.53 2.97 2.15
N ALA A 93 -1.62 3.94 2.23
CA ALA A 93 -0.21 3.64 2.15
C ALA A 93 0.25 2.95 3.44
N THR A 94 1.01 1.86 3.31
CA THR A 94 1.64 1.23 4.47
C THR A 94 2.81 2.09 4.89
N VAL A 95 2.72 2.66 6.09
CA VAL A 95 3.83 3.41 6.70
C VAL A 95 4.90 2.43 7.15
N LEU A 96 6.12 2.63 6.66
CA LEU A 96 7.30 1.80 6.90
C LEU A 96 8.31 2.58 7.72
N GLN A 97 9.04 1.89 8.58
CA GLN A 97 10.22 2.46 9.24
C GLN A 97 11.42 2.35 8.31
N ALA A 98 12.16 3.44 8.16
CA ALA A 98 13.41 3.44 7.43
C ALA A 98 14.51 4.23 8.16
N GLN A 99 15.76 3.84 7.93
CA GLN A 99 16.94 4.51 8.47
C GLN A 99 18.05 4.51 7.40
N PRO A 100 18.75 5.62 7.15
CA PRO A 100 19.92 5.60 6.29
C PRO A 100 20.92 4.53 6.74
N VAL A 101 21.51 3.80 5.78
CA VAL A 101 22.61 2.89 6.10
C VAL A 101 23.80 3.73 6.57
N ASP A 102 24.33 3.40 7.74
CA ASP A 102 25.55 3.97 8.32
C ASP A 102 26.50 2.85 8.79
N ASP A 103 27.42 3.15 9.70
CA ASP A 103 28.39 2.18 10.23
C ASP A 103 27.76 1.10 11.13
N GLU A 104 26.48 1.24 11.50
CA GLU A 104 25.75 0.29 12.33
C GLU A 104 24.40 -0.07 11.68
N PHE A 105 23.83 -1.25 11.99
CA PHE A 105 22.45 -1.53 11.63
C PHE A 105 21.51 -1.15 12.79
N PRO A 106 20.29 -0.66 12.51
CA PRO A 106 19.35 -0.22 13.54
C PRO A 106 18.77 -1.36 14.38
N GLU A 107 18.38 -1.05 15.61
CA GLU A 107 17.80 -2.01 16.57
C GLU A 107 16.54 -2.72 16.02
N PHE A 108 15.74 -2.06 15.17
CA PHE A 108 14.56 -2.66 14.56
C PHE A 108 14.88 -3.82 13.60
N LEU A 109 16.16 -4.02 13.24
CA LEU A 109 16.66 -5.14 12.46
C LEU A 109 17.27 -6.26 13.34
N SER A 110 17.17 -6.16 14.66
CA SER A 110 17.68 -7.20 15.55
C SER A 110 17.07 -8.57 15.21
N GLY A 111 17.94 -9.56 14.97
CA GLY A 111 17.54 -10.91 14.53
C GLY A 111 17.47 -11.11 13.01
N ALA A 112 17.66 -10.07 12.19
CA ALA A 112 17.85 -10.23 10.75
C ALA A 112 19.22 -10.86 10.43
N ASP A 113 19.27 -11.62 9.32
CA ASP A 113 20.53 -12.15 8.77
C ASP A 113 21.24 -11.03 7.98
N ILE A 114 22.10 -10.30 8.70
CA ILE A 114 22.83 -9.13 8.21
C ILE A 114 24.34 -9.36 8.36
N ARG A 115 25.10 -8.98 7.32
CA ARG A 115 26.57 -8.95 7.37
C ARG A 115 27.13 -7.61 6.92
N HIS A 116 28.22 -7.19 7.55
CA HIS A 116 29.08 -6.12 7.06
C HIS A 116 30.19 -6.74 6.22
N ASN A 117 30.33 -6.28 4.98
CA ASN A 117 31.28 -6.82 4.01
C ASN A 117 32.63 -6.08 4.10
N GLU A 118 33.69 -6.71 3.58
CA GLU A 118 35.04 -6.13 3.58
C GLU A 118 35.15 -4.82 2.78
N ASP A 119 34.28 -4.62 1.79
CA ASP A 119 34.22 -3.39 0.99
C ASP A 119 33.50 -2.24 1.71
N GLY A 120 33.02 -2.46 2.94
CA GLY A 120 32.29 -1.48 3.74
C GLY A 120 30.79 -1.43 3.47
N SER A 121 30.26 -2.25 2.54
CA SER A 121 28.82 -2.38 2.33
C SER A 121 28.16 -3.28 3.38
N TRP A 122 26.86 -3.10 3.54
CA TRP A 122 26.02 -4.01 4.31
C TRP A 122 25.20 -4.90 3.38
N THR A 123 25.02 -6.16 3.75
CA THR A 123 24.11 -7.09 3.08
C THR A 123 23.09 -7.62 4.05
N ILE A 124 21.82 -7.67 3.63
CA ILE A 124 20.75 -8.39 4.32
C ILE A 124 20.25 -9.55 3.45
N LYS A 125 20.05 -10.71 4.07
CA LYS A 125 19.42 -11.87 3.42
C LYS A 125 17.93 -11.89 3.72
N THR A 126 17.14 -11.87 2.66
CA THR A 126 15.67 -11.94 2.70
C THR A 126 15.19 -13.26 2.08
N ASP A 127 13.89 -13.57 2.18
CA ASP A 127 13.33 -14.77 1.54
C ASP A 127 13.34 -14.68 -0.01
N TRP A 128 13.65 -13.48 -0.54
CA TRP A 128 13.50 -13.08 -1.93
C TRP A 128 14.89 -12.91 -2.59
N GLY A 129 15.96 -13.03 -1.80
CA GLY A 129 17.35 -12.81 -2.21
C GLY A 129 18.16 -11.99 -1.20
N GLU A 130 19.44 -11.78 -1.52
CA GLU A 130 20.29 -10.85 -0.79
C GLU A 130 20.20 -9.46 -1.41
N SER A 131 20.21 -8.43 -0.58
CA SER A 131 20.33 -7.03 -1.01
C SER A 131 21.51 -6.39 -0.31
N THR A 132 22.25 -5.55 -1.03
CA THR A 132 23.48 -4.92 -0.56
C THR A 132 23.43 -3.41 -0.77
N GLY A 133 23.89 -2.63 0.21
CA GLY A 133 23.97 -1.18 0.09
C GLY A 133 25.12 -0.60 0.90
N PHE A 134 25.62 0.56 0.44
CA PHE A 134 26.69 1.28 1.10
C PHE A 134 26.15 2.37 2.03
N PRO A 135 26.88 2.70 3.11
CA PRO A 135 26.61 3.88 3.91
C PRO A 135 26.44 5.14 3.06
N GLY A 136 25.40 5.93 3.34
CA GLY A 136 25.06 7.16 2.60
C GLY A 136 24.44 6.96 1.21
N GLN A 137 24.34 5.71 0.72
CA GLN A 137 23.79 5.38 -0.61
C GLN A 137 22.56 4.49 -0.56
N ALA A 138 22.11 4.13 0.64
CA ALA A 138 20.99 3.23 0.83
C ALA A 138 20.27 3.47 2.15
N TYR A 139 19.11 2.86 2.28
CA TYR A 139 18.28 2.87 3.48
C TYR A 139 17.98 1.44 3.92
N TRP A 140 18.04 1.19 5.21
CA TRP A 140 17.34 0.10 5.86
C TRP A 140 15.85 0.38 5.83
N VAL A 141 15.02 -0.58 5.38
CA VAL A 141 13.56 -0.45 5.35
C VAL A 141 12.92 -1.67 5.97
N ARG A 142 12.05 -1.47 6.97
CA ARG A 142 11.28 -2.53 7.61
C ARG A 142 9.85 -2.58 7.07
N TYR A 143 9.49 -3.71 6.46
CA TYR A 143 8.16 -4.01 5.94
C TYR A 143 7.22 -4.60 6.98
N GLY A 144 7.76 -5.18 8.05
CA GLY A 144 6.96 -5.72 9.14
C GLY A 144 7.75 -6.71 10.00
N SER A 145 7.08 -7.80 10.37
CA SER A 145 7.67 -8.93 11.09
C SER A 145 7.22 -10.23 10.45
N LYS A 146 8.12 -11.19 10.35
CA LYS A 146 7.84 -12.55 9.88
C LYS A 146 7.09 -13.36 10.95
N ALA A 147 6.59 -14.53 10.55
CA ALA A 147 5.84 -15.42 11.45
C ALA A 147 6.65 -15.91 12.65
N ASP A 148 7.98 -15.99 12.53
CA ASP A 148 8.91 -16.36 13.60
C ASP A 148 9.32 -15.19 14.51
N GLY A 149 8.78 -13.99 14.26
CA GLY A 149 9.07 -12.77 15.02
C GLY A 149 10.32 -12.01 14.57
N THR A 150 11.09 -12.53 13.60
CA THR A 150 12.20 -11.78 13.00
C THR A 150 11.68 -10.63 12.13
N PRO A 151 12.43 -9.53 11.95
CA PRO A 151 11.98 -8.42 11.12
C PRO A 151 11.92 -8.82 9.64
N ASP A 152 10.85 -8.42 8.97
CA ASP A 152 10.78 -8.44 7.51
C ASP A 152 11.30 -7.10 7.00
N ALA A 153 12.47 -7.11 6.38
CA ALA A 153 13.20 -5.90 6.02
C ALA A 153 14.09 -6.11 4.80
N ASN A 154 14.47 -5.00 4.15
CA ASN A 154 15.41 -4.99 3.05
C ASN A 154 16.28 -3.73 3.05
N ILE A 155 17.31 -3.72 2.20
CA ILE A 155 18.04 -2.51 1.83
C ILE A 155 17.42 -1.92 0.56
N LEU A 156 17.07 -0.63 0.62
CA LEU A 156 16.63 0.18 -0.51
C LEU A 156 17.80 1.05 -0.97
N THR A 157 18.37 0.77 -2.14
CA THR A 157 19.45 1.60 -2.69
C THR A 157 18.90 2.82 -3.41
N LYS A 158 19.62 3.95 -3.35
CA LYS A 158 19.19 5.20 -4.02
C LYS A 158 19.13 5.10 -5.55
N THR A 159 19.78 4.10 -6.14
CA THR A 159 19.82 3.87 -7.59
C THR A 159 18.64 3.05 -8.10
N GLU A 160 17.88 2.40 -7.21
CA GLU A 160 16.70 1.63 -7.58
C GLU A 160 15.57 2.55 -8.05
N LYS A 161 14.82 2.12 -9.07
CA LYS A 161 13.62 2.84 -9.52
C LYS A 161 12.60 3.04 -8.39
N SER A 162 12.48 2.06 -7.49
CA SER A 162 11.60 2.13 -6.32
C SER A 162 11.96 3.26 -5.37
N TYR A 163 13.21 3.72 -5.33
CA TYR A 163 13.62 4.84 -4.48
C TYR A 163 12.85 6.11 -4.79
N LEU A 164 12.56 6.34 -6.07
CA LEU A 164 11.82 7.50 -6.57
C LEU A 164 10.32 7.45 -6.22
N GLU A 165 9.83 6.32 -5.72
CA GLU A 165 8.41 6.09 -5.42
C GLU A 165 8.07 6.28 -3.93
N TYR A 166 9.08 6.47 -3.08
CA TYR A 166 8.89 6.63 -1.64
C TYR A 166 8.69 8.11 -1.25
N VAL A 167 7.67 8.32 -0.42
CA VAL A 167 7.34 9.61 0.20
C VAL A 167 7.71 9.50 1.68
N VAL A 168 8.43 10.49 2.19
CA VAL A 168 8.67 10.67 3.63
C VAL A 168 7.38 11.22 4.24
N CYS A 169 6.98 10.66 5.38
CA CYS A 169 5.74 10.99 6.09
C CYS A 169 5.96 11.06 7.60
N ASP A 170 4.94 11.50 8.34
CA ASP A 170 4.86 11.31 9.79
C ASP A 170 4.34 9.91 10.18
N GLU A 171 4.24 9.63 11.48
CA GLU A 171 3.76 8.34 12.02
C GLU A 171 2.32 8.01 11.60
N ASP A 172 1.51 9.02 11.33
CA ASP A 172 0.12 8.88 10.90
C ASP A 172 0.00 8.69 9.37
N GLY A 173 1.12 8.82 8.64
CA GLY A 173 1.20 8.69 7.20
C GLY A 173 0.86 9.96 6.43
N ASN A 174 0.95 11.14 7.05
CA ASN A 174 0.80 12.40 6.34
C ASN A 174 2.11 12.76 5.60
N ASP A 175 1.99 13.05 4.31
CA ASP A 175 3.11 13.35 3.42
C ASP A 175 3.91 14.59 3.86
N ILE A 176 5.23 14.45 3.90
CA ILE A 176 6.20 15.55 4.11
C ILE A 176 6.87 15.92 2.78
N GLY A 177 7.24 14.93 1.96
CA GLY A 177 7.86 15.14 0.66
C GLY A 177 8.48 13.88 0.08
N LEU A 178 8.86 13.90 -1.20
CA LEU A 178 9.49 12.75 -1.84
C LEU A 178 10.87 12.48 -1.24
N LEU A 179 11.17 11.21 -0.94
CA LEU A 179 12.44 10.82 -0.34
C LEU A 179 13.63 11.21 -1.24
N SER A 180 13.48 11.04 -2.55
CA SER A 180 14.50 11.39 -3.55
C SER A 180 14.71 12.91 -3.72
N GLU A 181 13.76 13.74 -3.32
CA GLU A 181 13.91 15.20 -3.32
C GLU A 181 14.59 15.69 -2.03
N ILE A 182 14.30 15.03 -0.90
CA ILE A 182 14.85 15.33 0.41
C ILE A 182 16.31 14.86 0.53
N ASP A 183 16.62 13.68 0.00
CA ASP A 183 17.96 13.08 0.04
C ASP A 183 18.36 12.51 -1.33
N PRO A 184 18.79 13.36 -2.29
CA PRO A 184 19.10 12.93 -3.64
C PRO A 184 20.15 11.80 -3.72
N ALA A 185 20.09 11.05 -4.82
CA ALA A 185 21.04 9.99 -5.19
C ALA A 185 22.43 10.54 -5.53
#